data_AF-A0A349P8J4-F1
#
_entry.id   AF-A0A349P8J4-F1
#
_cell.length_a   1.000
_cell.length_b   1.000
_cell.length_c   1.000
_cell.angle_alpha   90.00
_cell.angle_beta   90.00
_cell.angle_gamma   90.00
#
_symmetry.space_group_name_H-M   'P 1'
#
loop_
_entity.id
_entity.type
_entity.pdbx_description
1 polymer ?
#
loop_
_entity_poly.entity_id
_entity_poly.type
_entity_poly.pdbx_seq_one_letter_code
_entity_poly.pdbx_strand_id
1 'polypeptide(L)'
;MEKGLKLGPGAFRDRAALRKSLKPFSWAYFGSEFCENLLLPELTEELRALSGEQKNVCLLTPLVTEKGLGALEKLFTAAMKMSFAGRFEVSVNDFGVLGLIRRLRWGVPVSLGRQLARNFTLPAREGPEILNSDGLAVLEELRIWRLDVSLFPNAQKSRLAPGNEKLRFTAFYPYLDVAAARTCMLGMPALPPGESADTVRCALECRHAVYRVRNEAIREDLIVGGNAVFVECGGPIPVAKGRLIGVDRFVFCPDT
;
A
#
# COMPACT_ATOMS: atom_id res chain seq x y z
N MET A 1 -7.62 -17.77 4.89
CA MET A 1 -7.69 -16.33 4.62
C MET A 1 -6.54 -15.70 5.35
N GLU A 2 -5.74 -14.94 4.62
CA GLU A 2 -4.52 -14.34 5.15
C GLU A 2 -4.84 -13.05 5.89
N LYS A 3 -4.08 -12.75 6.95
CA LYS A 3 -4.22 -11.53 7.74
C LYS A 3 -2.89 -10.81 7.77
N GLY A 4 -2.89 -9.55 7.41
CA GLY A 4 -1.74 -8.66 7.44
C GLY A 4 -1.92 -7.50 8.40
N LEU A 5 -0.80 -6.98 8.87
CA LEU A 5 -0.71 -5.73 9.62
C LEU A 5 0.15 -4.76 8.83
N LYS A 6 -0.37 -3.56 8.53
CA LYS A 6 0.42 -2.43 8.03
C LYS A 6 1.14 -1.77 9.20
N LEU A 7 2.46 -1.70 9.09
CA LEU A 7 3.35 -1.14 10.10
C LEU A 7 3.56 0.35 9.82
N GLY A 8 3.30 1.20 10.81
CA GLY A 8 3.60 2.62 10.75
C GLY A 8 5.07 2.93 11.09
N PRO A 9 5.51 4.20 10.90
CA PRO A 9 6.90 4.63 11.14
C PRO A 9 7.43 4.42 12.57
N GLY A 10 6.54 4.20 13.54
CA GLY A 10 6.91 3.94 14.94
C GLY A 10 7.07 2.46 15.29
N ALA A 11 6.68 1.53 14.41
CA ALA A 11 6.55 0.12 14.73
C ALA A 11 7.88 -0.55 15.11
N PHE A 12 9.01 0.00 14.67
CA PHE A 12 10.34 -0.59 14.85
C PHE A 12 11.10 -0.08 16.08
N ARG A 13 10.52 0.86 16.84
CA ARG A 13 11.17 1.44 18.03
C ARG A 13 11.34 0.42 19.17
N ASP A 14 10.42 -0.54 19.27
CA ASP A 14 10.45 -1.61 20.27
C ASP A 14 10.18 -2.96 19.59
N ARG A 15 11.22 -3.82 19.55
CA ARG A 15 11.13 -5.15 18.94
C ARG A 15 10.17 -6.09 19.69
N ALA A 16 10.06 -5.96 21.01
CA ALA A 16 9.14 -6.79 21.78
C ALA A 16 7.68 -6.40 21.48
N ALA A 17 7.40 -5.09 21.42
CA ALA A 17 6.10 -4.59 21.01
C ALA A 17 5.76 -5.00 19.56
N LEU A 18 6.71 -4.86 18.63
CA LEU A 18 6.54 -5.30 17.24
C LEU A 18 6.13 -6.78 17.14
N ARG A 19 6.87 -7.67 17.81
CA ARG A 19 6.57 -9.12 17.84
C ARG A 19 5.19 -9.40 18.40
N LYS A 20 4.83 -8.73 19.49
CA LYS A 20 3.51 -8.85 20.12
C LYS A 20 2.41 -8.44 19.14
N SER A 21 2.57 -7.32 18.44
CA SER A 21 1.62 -6.80 17.46
C SER A 21 1.50 -7.68 16.22
N LEU A 22 2.59 -8.31 15.77
CA LEU A 22 2.60 -9.22 14.62
C LEU A 22 2.07 -10.63 14.93
N LYS A 23 1.96 -11.03 16.20
CA LYS A 23 1.54 -12.37 16.61
C LYS A 23 0.24 -12.86 15.92
N PRO A 24 -0.86 -12.08 15.85
CA PRO A 24 -2.11 -12.53 15.23
C PRO A 24 -2.14 -12.44 13.69
N PHE A 25 -1.07 -11.95 13.05
CA PHE A 25 -1.00 -11.75 11.60
C PHE A 25 0.01 -12.70 10.95
N SER A 26 -0.26 -13.12 9.71
CA SER A 26 0.69 -13.92 8.91
C SER A 26 1.54 -13.07 7.97
N TRP A 27 1.16 -11.80 7.77
CA TRP A 27 1.84 -10.83 6.92
C TRP A 27 2.19 -9.55 7.68
N ALA A 28 3.39 -9.04 7.44
CA ALA A 28 3.82 -7.69 7.78
C ALA A 28 3.88 -6.85 6.50
N TYR A 29 3.15 -5.74 6.46
CA TYR A 29 3.19 -4.75 5.40
C TYR A 29 4.01 -3.57 5.89
N PHE A 30 5.07 -3.22 5.17
CA PHE A 30 5.97 -2.14 5.58
C PHE A 30 6.39 -1.29 4.39
N GLY A 31 6.92 -0.10 4.64
CA GLY A 31 7.33 0.85 3.60
C GLY A 31 6.29 1.94 3.35
N SER A 32 6.61 2.81 2.39
CA SER A 32 5.76 3.93 2.03
C SER A 32 4.88 3.58 0.83
N GLU A 33 3.58 3.60 1.03
CA GLU A 33 2.62 3.32 -0.03
C GLU A 33 2.29 4.55 -0.89
N PHE A 34 2.42 5.76 -0.32
CA PHE A 34 1.91 6.97 -0.96
C PHE A 34 3.00 8.00 -1.27
N CYS A 35 4.03 8.14 -0.43
CA CYS A 35 4.98 9.25 -0.53
C CYS A 35 6.43 8.79 -0.75
N GLU A 36 7.07 9.21 -1.85
CA GLU A 36 8.48 8.90 -2.10
C GLU A 36 9.43 9.54 -1.07
N ASN A 37 9.06 10.66 -0.44
CA ASN A 37 9.89 11.31 0.57
C ASN A 37 10.00 10.49 1.86
N LEU A 38 9.15 9.47 2.04
CA LEU A 38 9.25 8.50 3.12
C LEU A 38 10.12 7.29 2.76
N LEU A 39 10.76 7.28 1.58
CA LEU A 39 11.80 6.30 1.22
C LEU A 39 13.13 6.64 1.91
N LEU A 40 13.11 6.59 3.24
CA LEU A 40 14.23 6.98 4.09
C LEU A 40 15.28 5.86 4.20
N PRO A 41 16.56 6.19 4.47
CA PRO A 41 17.62 5.20 4.63
C PRO A 41 17.31 4.11 5.68
N GLU A 42 16.62 4.50 6.77
CA GLU A 42 16.24 3.61 7.87
C GLU A 42 15.39 2.40 7.43
N LEU A 43 14.67 2.49 6.29
CA LEU A 43 13.84 1.39 5.77
C LEU A 43 14.62 0.09 5.58
N THR A 44 15.93 0.17 5.29
CA THR A 44 16.78 -1.02 5.14
C THR A 44 16.97 -1.75 6.47
N GLU A 45 17.12 -1.01 7.57
CA GLU A 45 17.26 -1.59 8.91
C GLU A 45 15.92 -2.15 9.42
N GLU A 46 14.82 -1.45 9.14
CA GLU A 46 13.47 -1.93 9.42
C GLU A 46 13.16 -3.23 8.68
N LEU A 47 13.52 -3.30 7.39
CA LEU A 47 13.41 -4.51 6.60
C LEU A 47 14.24 -5.66 7.17
N ARG A 48 15.49 -5.39 7.60
CA ARG A 48 16.34 -6.38 8.27
C ARG A 48 15.74 -6.86 9.58
N ALA A 49 15.06 -6.00 10.32
CA ALA A 49 14.34 -6.41 11.52
C ALA A 49 13.21 -7.39 11.18
N LEU A 50 12.45 -7.13 10.11
CA LEU A 50 11.38 -8.03 9.65
C LEU A 50 11.89 -9.34 9.06
N SER A 51 13.05 -9.36 8.40
CA SER A 51 13.59 -10.60 7.82
C SER A 51 13.89 -11.66 8.89
N GLY A 52 14.19 -11.23 10.12
CA GLY A 52 14.38 -12.10 11.29
C GLY A 52 13.09 -12.59 11.95
N GLU A 53 11.93 -12.08 11.54
CA GLU A 53 10.63 -12.49 12.08
C GLU A 53 10.02 -13.63 11.25
N GLN A 54 9.33 -14.57 11.90
CA GLN A 54 8.65 -15.69 11.23
C GLN A 54 7.33 -15.26 10.58
N LYS A 55 7.40 -14.31 9.65
CA LYS A 55 6.25 -13.70 8.96
C LYS A 55 6.51 -13.63 7.46
N ASN A 56 5.43 -13.61 6.69
CA ASN A 56 5.51 -13.12 5.31
C ASN A 56 5.66 -11.59 5.35
N VAL A 57 6.36 -11.02 4.38
CA VAL A 57 6.63 -9.59 4.31
C VAL A 57 6.19 -9.06 2.94
N CYS A 58 5.43 -7.96 2.94
CA CYS A 58 5.12 -7.20 1.73
C CYS A 58 5.71 -5.79 1.86
N LEU A 59 6.61 -5.43 0.95
CA LEU A 59 7.14 -4.08 0.82
C LEU A 59 6.19 -3.23 -0.03
N LEU A 60 5.61 -2.21 0.57
CA LEU A 60 4.81 -1.19 -0.09
C LEU A 60 5.74 -0.16 -0.72
N THR A 61 5.47 0.20 -1.97
CA THR A 61 6.20 1.24 -2.70
C THR A 61 5.26 2.34 -3.16
N PRO A 62 5.71 3.61 -3.23
CA PRO A 62 4.88 4.73 -3.63
C PRO A 62 4.96 4.98 -5.15
N LEU A 63 4.18 5.96 -5.62
CA LEU A 63 4.54 6.68 -6.84
C LEU A 63 5.90 7.35 -6.65
N VAL A 64 6.79 7.25 -7.66
CA VAL A 64 8.18 7.68 -7.54
C VAL A 64 8.66 8.48 -8.74
N THR A 65 9.58 9.39 -8.49
CA THR A 65 10.44 10.00 -9.50
C THR A 65 11.73 9.19 -9.70
N GLU A 66 12.64 9.65 -10.57
CA GLU A 66 13.99 9.07 -10.69
C GLU A 66 14.75 9.03 -9.37
N LYS A 67 14.55 10.04 -8.50
CA LYS A 67 15.11 10.06 -7.15
C LYS A 67 14.56 8.89 -6.32
N GLY A 68 13.25 8.69 -6.33
CA GLY A 68 12.59 7.59 -5.63
C GLY A 68 13.01 6.22 -6.17
N LEU A 69 13.17 6.08 -7.49
CA LEU A 69 13.69 4.85 -8.11
C LEU A 69 15.11 4.54 -7.65
N GLY A 70 16.00 5.53 -7.58
CA GLY A 70 17.36 5.34 -7.06
C GLY A 70 17.39 4.92 -5.58
N ALA A 71 16.44 5.40 -4.78
CA ALA A 71 16.29 4.95 -3.39
C ALA A 71 15.78 3.49 -3.31
N LEU A 72 14.77 3.15 -4.11
CA LEU A 72 14.23 1.79 -4.17
C LEU A 72 15.24 0.78 -4.72
N GLU A 73 16.08 1.15 -5.69
CA GLU A 73 17.11 0.27 -6.23
C GLU A 73 18.11 -0.15 -5.14
N LYS A 74 18.51 0.78 -4.27
CA LYS A 74 19.36 0.48 -3.10
C LYS A 74 18.64 -0.45 -2.13
N LEU A 75 17.38 -0.16 -1.80
CA LEU A 75 16.58 -0.97 -0.88
C LEU A 75 16.35 -2.38 -1.43
N PHE A 76 16.01 -2.53 -2.70
CA PHE A 76 15.82 -3.83 -3.37
C PHE A 76 17.12 -4.62 -3.42
N THR A 77 18.24 -3.97 -3.75
CA THR A 77 19.56 -4.62 -3.75
C THR A 77 19.94 -5.13 -2.36
N ALA A 78 19.56 -4.41 -1.29
CA ALA A 78 19.73 -4.88 0.07
C ALA A 78 18.78 -6.05 0.39
N ALA A 79 17.50 -5.95 0.03
CA ALA A 79 16.48 -6.98 0.24
C ALA A 79 16.85 -8.31 -0.45
N MET A 80 17.41 -8.26 -1.67
CA MET A 80 17.88 -9.43 -2.42
C MET A 80 18.95 -10.24 -1.70
N LYS A 81 19.68 -9.63 -0.75
CA LYS A 81 20.73 -10.26 0.05
C LYS A 81 20.23 -10.78 1.40
N MET A 82 18.95 -10.57 1.70
CA MET A 82 18.35 -10.98 2.98
C MET A 82 17.62 -12.32 2.82
N SER A 83 17.69 -13.14 3.86
CA SER A 83 16.89 -14.35 3.98
C SER A 83 15.65 -14.07 4.80
N PHE A 84 14.47 -14.31 4.23
CA PHE A 84 13.20 -14.19 4.91
C PHE A 84 12.71 -15.57 5.33
N ALA A 85 12.24 -15.70 6.58
CA ALA A 85 11.65 -16.96 7.06
C ALA A 85 10.32 -17.29 6.36
N GLY A 86 9.55 -16.26 5.98
CA GLY A 86 8.34 -16.38 5.18
C GLY A 86 8.52 -15.93 3.73
N ARG A 87 7.41 -15.77 3.01
CA ARG A 87 7.41 -15.21 1.66
C ARG A 87 7.70 -13.71 1.69
N PHE A 88 8.37 -13.24 0.65
CA PHE A 88 8.60 -11.82 0.40
C PHE A 88 7.88 -11.39 -0.88
N GLU A 89 7.19 -10.25 -0.84
CA GLU A 89 6.37 -9.67 -1.92
C GLU A 89 6.66 -8.16 -2.02
N VAL A 90 6.49 -7.59 -3.21
CA VAL A 90 6.49 -6.12 -3.39
C VAL A 90 5.14 -5.67 -3.97
N SER A 91 4.51 -4.72 -3.30
CA SER A 91 3.32 -4.02 -3.80
C SER A 91 3.76 -2.74 -4.51
N VAL A 92 3.50 -2.66 -5.81
CA VAL A 92 3.94 -1.56 -6.68
C VAL A 92 2.82 -0.56 -6.95
N ASN A 93 3.06 0.71 -6.65
CA ASN A 93 2.18 1.81 -7.02
C ASN A 93 2.70 2.63 -8.20
N ASP A 94 3.78 2.19 -8.88
CA ASP A 94 4.35 2.85 -10.05
C ASP A 94 4.90 1.83 -11.06
N PHE A 95 4.65 2.04 -12.35
CA PHE A 95 5.16 1.14 -13.41
C PHE A 95 6.68 1.22 -13.56
N GLY A 96 7.31 2.33 -13.21
CA GLY A 96 8.77 2.47 -13.12
C GLY A 96 9.37 1.54 -12.07
N VAL A 97 8.67 1.32 -10.94
CA VAL A 97 9.10 0.35 -9.91
C VAL A 97 8.99 -1.08 -10.42
N LEU A 98 7.92 -1.41 -11.15
CA LEU A 98 7.81 -2.71 -11.83
C LEU A 98 8.94 -2.92 -12.85
N GLY A 99 9.24 -1.87 -13.64
CA GLY A 99 10.36 -1.86 -14.59
C GLY A 99 11.70 -2.09 -13.89
N LEU A 100 11.93 -1.43 -12.76
CA LEU A 100 13.12 -1.62 -11.92
C LEU A 100 13.26 -3.07 -11.44
N ILE A 101 12.20 -3.67 -10.89
CA ILE A 101 12.22 -5.08 -10.44
C ILE A 101 12.61 -6.03 -11.59
N ARG A 102 12.05 -5.80 -12.79
CA ARG A 102 12.36 -6.59 -13.99
C ARG A 102 13.81 -6.40 -14.45
N ARG A 103 14.30 -5.16 -14.45
CA ARG A 103 15.69 -4.83 -14.80
C ARG A 103 16.69 -5.53 -13.86
N LEU A 104 16.39 -5.54 -12.57
CA LEU A 104 17.18 -6.24 -11.55
C LEU A 104 17.06 -7.77 -11.61
N ARG A 105 16.14 -8.30 -12.43
CA ARG A 105 15.85 -9.74 -12.55
C ARG A 105 15.59 -10.41 -11.19
N TRP A 106 14.97 -9.69 -10.26
CA TRP A 106 14.80 -10.16 -8.88
C TRP A 106 13.85 -11.37 -8.78
N GLY A 107 12.86 -11.48 -9.68
CA GLY A 107 11.90 -12.60 -9.64
C GLY A 107 10.99 -12.61 -8.41
N VAL A 108 10.98 -11.53 -7.63
CA VAL A 108 10.09 -11.37 -6.48
C VAL A 108 8.63 -11.34 -6.94
N PRO A 109 7.69 -11.99 -6.22
CA PRO A 109 6.26 -11.81 -6.45
C PRO A 109 5.87 -10.33 -6.35
N VAL A 110 5.08 -9.87 -7.32
CA VAL A 110 4.59 -8.48 -7.38
C VAL A 110 3.06 -8.46 -7.29
N SER A 111 2.54 -7.54 -6.47
CA SER A 111 1.15 -7.10 -6.47
C SER A 111 1.04 -5.66 -6.98
N LEU A 112 -0.09 -5.29 -7.57
CA LEU A 112 -0.38 -3.87 -7.80
C LEU A 112 -0.96 -3.27 -6.53
N GLY A 113 -0.30 -2.24 -6.01
CA GLY A 113 -0.76 -1.45 -4.89
C GLY A 113 -2.04 -0.68 -5.22
N ARG A 114 -2.68 -0.12 -4.18
CA ARG A 114 -4.01 0.53 -4.29
C ARG A 114 -4.07 1.65 -5.32
N GLN A 115 -2.97 2.36 -5.60
CA GLN A 115 -2.97 3.43 -6.61
C GLN A 115 -2.98 2.88 -8.03
N LEU A 116 -2.15 1.88 -8.34
CA LEU A 116 -2.16 1.27 -9.67
C LEU A 116 -3.39 0.39 -9.89
N ALA A 117 -3.83 -0.33 -8.86
CA ALA A 117 -4.98 -1.23 -8.95
C ALA A 117 -6.26 -0.52 -9.42
N ARG A 118 -6.44 0.78 -9.07
CA ARG A 118 -7.58 1.59 -9.55
C ARG A 118 -7.68 1.73 -11.07
N ASN A 119 -6.59 1.56 -11.80
CA ASN A 119 -6.60 1.55 -13.27
C ASN A 119 -7.20 0.26 -13.83
N PHE A 120 -7.39 -0.77 -13.00
CA PHE A 120 -7.90 -2.08 -13.38
C PHE A 120 -9.18 -2.45 -12.64
N THR A 121 -9.46 -1.80 -11.51
CA THR A 121 -10.58 -2.13 -10.64
C THR A 121 -11.42 -0.92 -10.30
N LEU A 122 -12.74 -1.08 -10.31
CA LEU A 122 -13.66 -0.17 -9.65
C LEU A 122 -13.90 -0.61 -8.21
N PRO A 123 -13.89 0.33 -7.25
CA PRO A 123 -14.51 0.09 -5.97
C PRO A 123 -16.04 0.01 -6.17
N ALA A 124 -16.60 -1.19 -6.26
CA ALA A 124 -18.06 -1.34 -6.31
C ALA A 124 -18.62 -1.56 -4.89
N ARG A 125 -19.87 -1.12 -4.70
CA ARG A 125 -20.63 -1.37 -3.46
C ARG A 125 -20.71 -2.85 -3.11
N GLU A 126 -20.58 -3.74 -4.08
CA GLU A 126 -20.70 -5.19 -3.90
C GLU A 126 -19.33 -5.88 -3.69
N GLY A 127 -18.22 -5.25 -4.08
CA GLY A 127 -16.87 -5.81 -4.03
C GLY A 127 -15.96 -5.17 -5.09
N PRO A 128 -14.68 -5.57 -5.20
CA PRO A 128 -13.85 -5.14 -6.31
C PRO A 128 -14.39 -5.70 -7.63
N GLU A 129 -14.50 -4.85 -8.64
CA GLU A 129 -14.93 -5.20 -10.01
C GLU A 129 -13.83 -4.85 -11.00
N ILE A 130 -13.59 -5.69 -12.00
CA ILE A 130 -12.61 -5.41 -13.04
C ILE A 130 -13.24 -4.49 -14.09
N LEU A 131 -12.52 -3.43 -14.45
CA LEU A 131 -13.00 -2.38 -15.34
C LEU A 131 -13.42 -2.91 -16.73
N ASN A 132 -12.56 -3.71 -17.35
CA ASN A 132 -12.78 -4.28 -18.68
C ASN A 132 -11.81 -5.44 -18.97
N SER A 133 -12.07 -6.16 -20.07
CA SER A 133 -11.22 -7.27 -20.54
C SER A 133 -9.81 -6.84 -20.92
N ASP A 134 -9.63 -5.62 -21.42
CA ASP A 134 -8.31 -5.13 -21.85
C ASP A 134 -7.37 -4.95 -20.65
N GLY A 135 -7.92 -4.49 -19.52
CA GLY A 135 -7.21 -4.44 -18.24
C GLY A 135 -6.75 -5.82 -17.78
N LEU A 136 -7.55 -6.87 -17.99
CA LEU A 136 -7.13 -8.25 -17.69
C LEU A 136 -5.99 -8.70 -18.60
N ALA A 137 -6.07 -8.41 -19.90
CA ALA A 137 -5.00 -8.75 -20.84
C ALA A 137 -3.67 -8.09 -20.44
N VAL A 138 -3.72 -6.81 -20.00
CA VAL A 138 -2.53 -6.11 -19.47
C VAL A 138 -2.01 -6.78 -18.20
N LEU A 139 -2.87 -7.16 -17.25
CA LEU A 139 -2.44 -7.87 -16.04
C LEU A 139 -1.79 -9.22 -16.36
N GLU A 140 -2.33 -9.96 -17.33
CA GLU A 140 -1.78 -11.23 -17.79
C GLU A 140 -0.41 -11.05 -18.45
N GLU A 141 -0.27 -10.08 -19.37
CA GLU A 141 1.00 -9.72 -19.99
C GLU A 141 2.05 -9.34 -18.94
N LEU A 142 1.63 -8.56 -17.94
CA LEU A 142 2.51 -8.15 -16.85
C LEU A 142 2.80 -9.28 -15.84
N ARG A 143 2.07 -10.40 -15.93
CA ARG A 143 2.09 -11.55 -15.02
C ARG A 143 1.73 -11.18 -13.58
N ILE A 144 0.77 -10.27 -13.42
CA ILE A 144 0.32 -9.81 -12.10
C ILE A 144 -1.04 -10.42 -11.78
N TRP A 145 -1.10 -11.13 -10.64
CA TRP A 145 -2.27 -11.88 -10.22
C TRP A 145 -2.81 -11.44 -8.86
N ARG A 146 -2.28 -10.35 -8.29
CA ARG A 146 -2.74 -9.78 -7.02
C ARG A 146 -2.92 -8.28 -7.12
N LEU A 147 -4.09 -7.80 -6.70
CA LEU A 147 -4.46 -6.39 -6.66
C LEU A 147 -4.79 -5.98 -5.22
N ASP A 148 -4.20 -4.90 -4.77
CA ASP A 148 -4.50 -4.29 -3.49
C ASP A 148 -5.65 -3.30 -3.66
N VAL A 149 -6.68 -3.40 -2.83
CA VAL A 149 -7.90 -2.60 -2.90
C VAL A 149 -8.27 -2.04 -1.52
N SER A 150 -8.99 -0.93 -1.51
CA SER A 150 -9.75 -0.51 -0.34
C SER A 150 -11.15 -1.12 -0.41
N LEU A 151 -11.71 -1.52 0.73
CA LEU A 151 -13.04 -2.12 0.78
C LEU A 151 -14.09 -1.19 1.38
N PHE A 152 -15.28 -1.23 0.79
CA PHE A 152 -16.46 -0.64 1.37
C PHE A 152 -17.12 -1.63 2.36
N PRO A 153 -17.62 -1.16 3.51
CA PRO A 153 -18.20 -2.01 4.56
C PRO A 153 -19.40 -2.81 4.07
N ASN A 154 -20.09 -2.34 3.04
CA ASN A 154 -21.33 -2.92 2.52
C ASN A 154 -21.15 -3.88 1.33
N ALA A 155 -19.92 -4.31 1.01
CA ALA A 155 -19.62 -5.27 -0.05
C ALA A 155 -20.40 -6.59 0.10
N GLN A 156 -21.35 -6.88 -0.80
CA GLN A 156 -22.22 -8.06 -0.73
C GLN A 156 -21.72 -9.27 -1.54
N LYS A 157 -21.12 -9.06 -2.72
CA LYS A 157 -20.63 -10.14 -3.62
C LYS A 157 -19.69 -9.58 -4.69
N SER A 158 -18.55 -10.23 -4.94
CA SER A 158 -17.70 -9.84 -6.07
C SER A 158 -18.31 -10.30 -7.39
N ARG A 159 -18.25 -9.44 -8.41
CA ARG A 159 -18.50 -9.79 -9.80
C ARG A 159 -17.16 -10.01 -10.50
N LEU A 160 -16.40 -11.01 -10.05
CA LEU A 160 -15.30 -11.49 -10.88
C LEU A 160 -15.90 -12.23 -12.06
N ALA A 161 -15.61 -11.78 -13.28
CA ALA A 161 -16.05 -12.47 -14.48
C ALA A 161 -15.56 -13.94 -14.44
N PRO A 162 -16.39 -14.91 -14.88
CA PRO A 162 -15.98 -16.30 -15.01
C PRO A 162 -14.64 -16.43 -15.76
N GLY A 163 -13.73 -17.28 -15.28
CA GLY A 163 -12.40 -17.49 -15.88
C GLY A 163 -11.23 -16.78 -15.18
N ASN A 164 -11.50 -15.87 -14.25
CA ASN A 164 -10.45 -15.11 -13.53
C ASN A 164 -10.02 -15.77 -12.20
N GLU A 165 -10.06 -17.09 -12.11
CA GLU A 165 -9.78 -17.84 -10.88
C GLU A 165 -8.34 -17.71 -10.36
N LYS A 166 -7.44 -17.09 -11.13
CA LYS A 166 -6.06 -16.80 -10.70
C LYS A 166 -5.93 -15.47 -9.98
N LEU A 167 -6.82 -14.51 -10.27
CA LEU A 167 -6.74 -13.17 -9.69
C LEU A 167 -7.09 -13.21 -8.19
N ARG A 168 -6.33 -12.47 -7.40
CA ARG A 168 -6.47 -12.38 -5.95
C ARG A 168 -6.54 -10.92 -5.52
N PHE A 169 -7.27 -10.68 -4.43
CA PHE A 169 -7.43 -9.34 -3.89
C PHE A 169 -6.95 -9.28 -2.44
N THR A 170 -6.11 -8.27 -2.18
CA THR A 170 -5.76 -7.86 -0.82
C THR A 170 -6.60 -6.65 -0.46
N ALA A 171 -7.29 -6.68 0.67
CA ALA A 171 -8.11 -5.59 1.12
C ALA A 171 -7.54 -4.88 2.35
N PHE A 172 -7.33 -3.56 2.23
CA PHE A 172 -6.90 -2.70 3.32
C PHE A 172 -8.12 -2.14 4.08
N TYR A 173 -8.05 -2.14 5.42
CA TYR A 173 -9.10 -1.66 6.32
C TYR A 173 -8.48 -1.07 7.61
N PRO A 174 -9.15 -0.20 8.38
CA PRO A 174 -10.54 0.27 8.27
C PRO A 174 -10.73 1.49 7.35
N TYR A 175 -9.70 1.87 6.61
CA TYR A 175 -9.68 3.12 5.86
C TYR A 175 -9.79 2.91 4.35
N LEU A 176 -10.73 3.63 3.75
CA LEU A 176 -10.85 3.79 2.31
C LEU A 176 -9.93 4.92 1.88
N ASP A 177 -8.98 4.60 1.00
CA ASP A 177 -8.20 5.62 0.30
C ASP A 177 -9.13 6.35 -0.67
N VAL A 178 -9.29 7.66 -0.50
CA VAL A 178 -10.13 8.51 -1.35
C VAL A 178 -9.30 9.05 -2.50
N ALA A 179 -8.19 9.70 -2.16
CA ALA A 179 -7.31 10.35 -3.10
C ALA A 179 -5.87 10.33 -2.60
N ALA A 180 -4.94 10.24 -3.53
CA ALA A 180 -3.53 10.48 -3.29
C ALA A 180 -2.99 11.43 -4.36
N ALA A 181 -2.09 12.32 -3.96
CA ALA A 181 -1.45 13.30 -4.83
C ALA A 181 0.07 13.09 -4.84
N ARG A 182 0.76 13.57 -5.88
CA ARG A 182 2.23 13.63 -5.85
C ARG A 182 2.77 14.73 -4.92
N THR A 183 1.96 15.76 -4.70
CA THR A 183 2.25 16.88 -3.80
C THR A 183 1.60 16.67 -2.43
N CYS A 184 2.34 16.97 -1.36
CA CYS A 184 1.87 16.82 0.00
C CYS A 184 1.42 18.18 0.54
N MET A 185 0.13 18.34 0.88
CA MET A 185 -0.36 19.61 1.46
C MET A 185 0.28 19.92 2.82
N LEU A 186 0.68 18.88 3.56
CA LEU A 186 1.23 19.01 4.91
C LEU A 186 2.73 19.28 4.92
N GLY A 187 3.45 18.75 3.93
CA GLY A 187 4.91 18.83 3.85
C GLY A 187 5.41 19.89 2.88
N MET A 188 4.52 20.70 2.31
CA MET A 188 4.87 21.83 1.45
C MET A 188 4.52 23.14 2.17
N PRO A 189 5.47 24.08 2.31
CA PRO A 189 5.18 25.41 2.79
C PRO A 189 4.29 26.14 1.78
N ALA A 190 3.57 27.15 2.25
CA ALA A 190 2.89 28.09 1.35
C ALA A 190 3.95 28.80 0.51
N LEU A 191 3.88 28.63 -0.82
CA LEU A 191 4.76 29.32 -1.77
C LEU A 191 4.03 30.52 -2.38
N PRO A 192 4.67 31.70 -2.43
CA PRO A 192 4.16 32.85 -3.17
C PRO A 192 3.96 32.53 -4.67
N PRO A 193 3.03 33.22 -5.35
CA PRO A 193 2.91 33.12 -6.80
C PRO A 193 4.24 33.42 -7.50
N GLY A 194 4.69 32.51 -8.37
CA GLY A 194 5.93 32.65 -9.14
C GLY A 194 7.17 32.00 -8.51
N GLU A 195 7.09 31.51 -7.27
CA GLU A 195 8.16 30.69 -6.68
C GLU A 195 8.05 29.23 -7.10
N SER A 196 9.19 28.59 -7.35
CA SER A 196 9.24 27.16 -7.70
C SER A 196 9.19 26.28 -6.44
N ALA A 197 8.48 25.16 -6.54
CA ALA A 197 8.48 24.12 -5.51
C ALA A 197 9.75 23.25 -5.52
N ASP A 198 10.66 23.41 -6.49
CA ASP A 198 11.84 22.54 -6.66
C ASP A 198 12.83 22.62 -5.48
N THR A 199 12.86 23.74 -4.76
CA THR A 199 13.74 23.95 -3.60
C THR A 199 13.09 23.52 -2.28
N VAL A 200 11.79 23.22 -2.30
CA VAL A 200 11.04 22.82 -1.11
C VAL A 200 11.52 21.46 -0.63
N ARG A 201 11.92 21.40 0.64
CA ARG A 201 12.23 20.14 1.32
C ARG A 201 11.04 19.73 2.16
N CYS A 202 10.59 18.49 1.99
CA CYS A 202 9.55 17.90 2.82
C CYS A 202 10.04 17.85 4.28
N ALA A 203 9.24 18.39 5.20
CA ALA A 203 9.53 18.41 6.63
C ALA A 203 9.00 17.16 7.38
N LEU A 204 8.42 16.20 6.65
CA LEU A 204 8.03 14.88 7.14
C LEU A 204 7.01 14.92 8.30
N GLU A 205 6.16 15.94 8.37
CA GLU A 205 5.14 16.12 9.40
C GLU A 205 4.22 14.90 9.51
N CYS A 206 3.96 14.23 8.39
CA CYS A 206 3.14 13.01 8.33
C CYS A 206 3.73 11.81 9.11
N ARG A 207 4.99 11.86 9.54
CA ARG A 207 5.56 10.85 10.46
C ARG A 207 5.09 11.03 11.89
N HIS A 208 4.57 12.22 12.22
CA HIS A 208 4.25 12.64 13.59
C HIS A 208 2.77 12.89 13.78
N ALA A 209 2.05 13.26 12.72
CA ALA A 209 0.64 13.59 12.79
C ALA A 209 -0.12 13.14 11.53
N VAL A 210 -1.38 12.79 11.77
CA VAL A 210 -2.42 12.64 10.77
C VAL A 210 -3.51 13.65 11.14
N TYR A 211 -4.06 14.34 10.15
CA TYR A 211 -5.01 15.41 10.36
C TYR A 211 -6.43 14.93 10.07
N ARG A 212 -7.37 15.33 10.92
CA ARG A 212 -8.80 15.11 10.67
C ARG A 212 -9.42 16.42 10.20
N VAL A 213 -9.96 16.43 9.00
CA VAL A 213 -10.55 17.60 8.35
C VAL A 213 -12.05 17.40 8.21
N ARG A 214 -12.81 18.42 8.61
CA ARG A 214 -14.28 18.48 8.46
C ARG A 214 -14.66 19.60 7.52
N ASN A 215 -15.70 19.37 6.74
CA ASN A 215 -16.27 20.38 5.86
C ASN A 215 -17.79 20.21 5.82
N GLU A 216 -18.55 21.30 5.81
CA GLU A 216 -20.03 21.22 5.82
C GLU A 216 -20.61 20.53 4.57
N ALA A 217 -19.89 20.56 3.44
CA ALA A 217 -20.29 19.91 2.20
C ALA A 217 -19.93 18.41 2.14
N ILE A 218 -19.08 17.91 3.04
CA ILE A 218 -18.62 16.51 3.05
C ILE A 218 -19.04 15.88 4.38
N ARG A 219 -19.89 14.85 4.32
CA ARG A 219 -20.47 14.25 5.52
C ARG A 219 -19.44 13.49 6.35
N GLU A 220 -18.47 12.87 5.70
CA GLU A 220 -17.44 12.04 6.32
C GLU A 220 -16.28 12.89 6.85
N ASP A 221 -15.71 12.48 8.00
CA ASP A 221 -14.43 13.01 8.47
C ASP A 221 -13.32 12.57 7.50
N LEU A 222 -12.63 13.54 6.88
CA LEU A 222 -11.48 13.26 6.03
C LEU A 222 -10.23 13.12 6.90
N ILE A 223 -9.44 12.07 6.63
CA ILE A 223 -8.21 11.77 7.35
C ILE A 223 -7.05 12.00 6.39
N VAL A 224 -6.24 13.03 6.65
CA VAL A 224 -5.14 13.45 5.77
C VAL A 224 -3.82 13.00 6.37
N GLY A 225 -3.21 12.00 5.74
CA GLY A 225 -1.92 11.42 6.09
C GLY A 225 -0.90 11.67 4.99
N GLY A 226 -0.09 12.72 5.15
CA GLY A 226 0.86 13.15 4.13
C GLY A 226 0.16 13.59 2.84
N ASN A 227 0.42 12.86 1.75
CA ASN A 227 -0.13 13.13 0.42
C ASN A 227 -1.35 12.27 0.08
N ALA A 228 -1.90 11.53 1.05
CA ALA A 228 -3.09 10.71 0.88
C ALA A 228 -4.22 11.16 1.81
N VAL A 229 -5.45 10.99 1.33
CA VAL A 229 -6.69 11.31 2.03
C VAL A 229 -7.51 10.05 2.14
N PHE A 230 -7.96 9.76 3.35
CA PHE A 230 -8.75 8.59 3.68
C PHE A 230 -10.09 8.98 4.30
N VAL A 231 -11.03 8.04 4.27
CA VAL A 231 -12.22 8.05 5.13
C VAL A 231 -12.29 6.74 5.89
N GLU A 232 -12.74 6.81 7.14
CA GLU A 232 -13.00 5.61 7.92
C GLU A 232 -14.25 4.91 7.39
N CYS A 233 -14.10 3.67 6.95
CA CYS A 233 -15.15 2.89 6.32
C CYS A 233 -15.53 1.65 7.14
N GLY A 234 -15.17 1.61 8.42
CA GLY A 234 -15.68 0.64 9.39
C GLY A 234 -14.72 -0.49 9.77
N GLY A 235 -15.20 -1.34 10.69
CA GLY A 235 -14.41 -2.33 11.41
C GLY A 235 -14.05 -3.61 10.62
N PRO A 236 -13.48 -4.61 11.31
CA PRO A 236 -12.99 -5.83 10.67
C PRO A 236 -14.08 -6.55 9.88
N ILE A 237 -13.75 -6.92 8.65
CA ILE A 237 -14.67 -7.65 7.76
C ILE A 237 -14.60 -9.15 8.09
N PRO A 238 -15.74 -9.83 8.31
CA PRO A 238 -15.76 -11.27 8.56
C PRO A 238 -15.12 -12.06 7.43
N VAL A 239 -14.36 -13.11 7.77
CA VAL A 239 -13.67 -13.97 6.79
C VAL A 239 -14.63 -14.54 5.73
N ALA A 240 -15.83 -14.94 6.13
CA ALA A 240 -16.85 -15.44 5.21
C ALA A 240 -17.23 -14.38 4.16
N LYS A 241 -17.37 -13.12 4.58
CA LYS A 241 -17.68 -11.99 3.70
C LYS A 241 -16.53 -11.71 2.73
N GLY A 242 -15.28 -11.77 3.18
CA GLY A 242 -14.10 -11.64 2.32
C GLY A 242 -14.09 -12.63 1.15
N ARG A 243 -14.38 -13.91 1.43
CA ARG A 243 -14.42 -14.94 0.38
C ARG A 243 -15.51 -14.67 -0.66
N LEU A 244 -16.68 -14.20 -0.22
CA LEU A 244 -17.80 -13.86 -1.11
C LEU A 244 -17.48 -12.69 -2.04
N ILE A 245 -16.54 -11.83 -1.65
CA ILE A 245 -16.10 -10.66 -2.43
C ILE A 245 -14.74 -10.84 -3.10
N GLY A 246 -14.28 -12.10 -3.24
CA GLY A 246 -13.04 -12.41 -3.96
C GLY A 246 -11.75 -12.00 -3.23
N VAL A 247 -11.85 -11.55 -1.98
CA VAL A 247 -10.72 -11.13 -1.15
C VAL A 247 -10.21 -12.33 -0.37
N ASP A 248 -8.92 -12.62 -0.53
CA ASP A 248 -8.25 -13.74 0.13
C ASP A 248 -7.28 -13.29 1.25
N ARG A 249 -7.00 -11.99 1.29
CA ARG A 249 -6.11 -11.35 2.27
C ARG A 249 -6.70 -10.03 2.78
N PHE A 250 -6.74 -9.87 4.11
CA PHE A 250 -7.10 -8.61 4.76
C PHE A 250 -5.88 -7.98 5.44
N VAL A 251 -5.72 -6.66 5.31
CA VAL A 251 -4.61 -5.90 5.90
C VAL A 251 -5.17 -4.82 6.82
N PHE A 252 -4.90 -4.98 8.12
CA PHE A 252 -5.27 -3.99 9.12
C PHE A 252 -4.29 -2.82 9.11
N CYS A 253 -4.83 -1.60 9.06
CA CYS A 253 -4.10 -0.35 9.06
C CYS A 253 -4.44 0.43 10.34
N PRO A 254 -3.65 0.29 11.42
CA PRO A 254 -3.93 1.00 12.66
C PRO A 254 -3.69 2.52 12.53
N ASP A 255 -2.70 2.92 11.72
CA ASP A 255 -2.09 4.26 11.75
C ASP A 255 -2.17 5.01 10.40
N THR A 256 -3.30 4.94 9.69
CA THR A 256 -3.55 5.83 8.53
C THR A 256 -4.23 7.12 8.95
#